data_AF-A0A0R3X784-F1
#
_entry.id   AF-A0A0R3X784-F1
#
_cell.length_a   1.000
_cell.length_b   1.000
_cell.length_c   1.000
_cell.angle_alpha   90.00
_cell.angle_beta   90.00
_cell.angle_gamma   90.00
#
_symmetry.space_group_name_H-M   'P 1'
#
loop_
_entity.id
_entity.type
_entity.pdbx_description
1 polymer ?
#
loop_
_entity_poly.entity_id
_entity_poly.type
_entity_poly.pdbx_seq_one_letter_code
_entity_poly.pdbx_strand_id
1 'polypeptide(L)'
;MKYPESLAIAFAKKCKYSLKNPGCENIVVSSEIVHHPNRADLLNLFCFCTCRIMLHNSILVIDSLSPFDYRQVIARIPFSIYFIEFSEFYNGGWYYMVLGYRDLSPFTFV
;
A
#
# COMPACT_ATOMS: atom_id res chain seq x y z
N MET A 1 10.79 5.18 -16.90
CA MET A 1 11.87 4.92 -15.91
C MET A 1 12.03 3.42 -15.75
N LYS A 2 13.25 2.88 -15.59
CA LYS A 2 13.45 1.48 -15.20
C LYS A 2 13.37 1.41 -13.67
N TYR A 3 12.45 0.61 -13.14
CA TYR A 3 12.38 0.38 -11.70
C TYR A 3 13.71 -0.21 -11.20
N PRO A 4 14.15 0.12 -9.97
CA PRO A 4 15.28 -0.57 -9.35
C PRO A 4 15.01 -2.07 -9.34
N GLU A 5 16.01 -2.91 -9.66
CA GLU A 5 15.83 -4.38 -9.72
C GLU A 5 15.24 -4.96 -8.43
N SER A 6 15.60 -4.42 -7.27
CA SER A 6 15.04 -4.81 -5.97
C SER A 6 13.53 -4.60 -5.89
N LEU A 7 13.04 -3.48 -6.42
CA LEU A 7 11.63 -3.19 -6.54
C LEU A 7 10.98 -4.11 -7.56
N ALA A 8 11.56 -4.27 -8.75
CA ALA A 8 11.05 -5.15 -9.82
C ALA A 8 10.91 -6.64 -9.36
N ILE A 9 11.81 -7.11 -8.49
CA ILE A 9 11.83 -8.48 -7.96
C ILE A 9 10.76 -8.69 -6.86
N ALA A 10 10.40 -7.66 -6.09
CA ALA A 10 9.37 -7.76 -5.06
C ALA A 10 7.96 -8.05 -5.63
N PHE A 11 7.67 -7.57 -6.84
CA PHE A 11 6.35 -7.74 -7.48
C PHE A 11 5.99 -9.17 -7.87
N ALA A 12 6.98 -10.05 -8.01
CA ALA A 12 6.79 -11.25 -8.82
C ALA A 12 6.26 -12.49 -8.07
N LYS A 13 6.27 -12.59 -6.73
CA LYS A 13 6.12 -13.96 -6.16
C LYS A 13 5.51 -14.23 -4.77
N LYS A 14 5.00 -13.29 -3.97
CA LYS A 14 4.49 -13.63 -2.61
C LYS A 14 3.19 -12.95 -2.17
N CYS A 15 2.23 -12.84 -3.08
CA CYS A 15 0.84 -12.58 -2.67
C CYS A 15 0.23 -13.89 -2.15
N LYS A 16 -0.03 -14.01 -0.84
CA LYS A 16 -0.52 -15.26 -0.22
C LYS A 16 -1.93 -15.15 0.37
N TYR A 17 -2.42 -13.94 0.62
CA TYR A 17 -3.65 -13.74 1.39
C TYR A 17 -4.58 -12.74 0.70
N SER A 18 -5.89 -12.99 0.74
CA SER A 18 -6.90 -11.98 0.43
C SER A 18 -7.60 -11.53 1.71
N LEU A 19 -7.69 -10.21 1.93
CA LEU A 19 -8.46 -9.61 3.00
C LEU A 19 -9.73 -8.98 2.41
N LYS A 20 -10.87 -9.24 3.03
CA LYS A 20 -12.11 -8.55 2.68
C LYS A 20 -12.17 -7.21 3.39
N ASN A 21 -12.27 -6.13 2.63
CA ASN A 21 -12.56 -4.81 3.18
C ASN A 21 -14.03 -4.73 3.65
N PRO A 22 -14.45 -3.76 4.48
CA PRO A 22 -15.85 -3.59 4.90
C PRO A 22 -16.85 -3.44 3.74
N GLY A 23 -16.36 -3.10 2.53
CA GLY A 23 -17.12 -3.10 1.27
C GLY A 23 -17.22 -4.44 0.53
N CYS A 24 -16.86 -5.56 1.16
CA CYS A 24 -16.93 -6.94 0.60
C CYS A 24 -15.96 -7.29 -0.55
N GLU A 25 -14.95 -6.47 -0.85
CA GLU A 25 -13.98 -6.72 -1.92
C GLU A 25 -12.64 -7.30 -1.43
N ASN A 26 -11.97 -8.06 -2.30
CA ASN A 26 -10.76 -8.84 -1.98
C ASN A 26 -9.47 -8.05 -2.25
N ILE A 27 -8.83 -7.60 -1.19
CA ILE A 27 -7.48 -7.01 -1.23
C ILE A 27 -6.46 -8.14 -1.17
N VAL A 28 -5.60 -8.26 -2.18
CA VAL A 28 -4.51 -9.23 -2.16
C VAL A 28 -3.34 -8.62 -1.41
N VAL A 29 -2.88 -9.24 -0.33
CA VAL A 29 -1.81 -8.71 0.52
C VAL A 29 -0.65 -9.69 0.70
N SER A 30 0.54 -9.14 0.91
CA SER A 30 1.69 -9.89 1.41
C SER A 30 1.43 -10.43 2.83
N SER A 31 2.07 -11.53 3.19
CA SER A 31 1.93 -12.16 4.51
C SER A 31 2.37 -11.25 5.66
N GLU A 32 3.31 -10.35 5.41
CA GLU A 32 3.88 -9.44 6.43
C GLU A 32 2.87 -8.40 6.91
N ILE A 33 1.98 -7.94 6.02
CA ILE A 33 0.92 -6.97 6.35
C ILE A 33 -0.08 -7.54 7.37
N VAL A 34 -0.35 -8.85 7.32
CA VAL A 34 -1.34 -9.50 8.19
C VAL A 34 -0.98 -9.33 9.67
N HIS A 35 0.32 -9.30 9.98
CA HIS A 35 0.87 -9.21 11.32
C HIS A 35 1.42 -7.82 11.67
N HIS A 36 1.29 -6.85 10.75
CA HIS A 36 1.81 -5.50 10.98
C HIS A 36 0.99 -4.77 12.06
N PRO A 37 1.62 -4.04 13.01
CA PRO A 37 0.92 -3.35 14.09
C PRO A 37 -0.13 -2.34 13.59
N ASN A 38 0.15 -1.67 12.47
CA ASN A 38 -0.74 -0.66 11.89
C ASN A 38 -1.59 -1.20 10.72
N ARG A 39 -1.98 -2.47 10.79
CA ARG A 39 -2.83 -3.11 9.77
C ARG A 39 -4.19 -2.41 9.64
N ALA A 40 -4.76 -1.92 10.74
CA ALA A 40 -6.04 -1.23 10.73
C ALA A 40 -5.98 0.07 9.90
N ASP A 41 -4.94 0.89 10.11
CA ASP A 41 -4.72 2.12 9.35
C ASP A 41 -4.52 1.83 7.86
N LEU A 42 -3.80 0.77 7.53
CA LEU A 42 -3.62 0.32 6.15
C LEU A 42 -4.95 -0.04 5.50
N LEU A 43 -5.82 -0.80 6.18
CA LEU A 43 -7.15 -1.14 5.63
C LEU A 43 -8.04 0.09 5.45
N ASN A 44 -7.95 1.07 6.36
CA ASN A 44 -8.72 2.31 6.28
C ASN A 44 -8.38 3.16 5.04
N LEU A 45 -7.18 3.01 4.46
CA LEU A 45 -6.82 3.71 3.23
C LEU A 45 -7.65 3.28 2.02
N PHE A 46 -8.18 2.05 2.02
CA PHE A 46 -8.86 1.47 0.86
C PHE A 46 -10.36 1.43 1.10
N CYS A 47 -11.14 1.74 0.06
CA CYS A 47 -12.60 1.70 0.13
C CYS A 47 -13.15 0.49 -0.64
N PHE A 48 -12.59 0.24 -1.82
CA PHE A 48 -12.88 -0.87 -2.73
C PHE A 48 -11.51 -1.45 -3.14
N CYS A 49 -11.34 -2.77 -3.36
CA CYS A 49 -10.13 -3.22 -4.05
C CYS A 49 -10.10 -4.66 -4.57
N THR A 50 -9.47 -4.79 -5.74
CA THR A 50 -8.81 -5.98 -6.31
C THR A 50 -7.27 -5.83 -6.37
N CYS A 51 -6.72 -4.82 -5.67
CA CYS A 51 -5.30 -4.46 -5.71
C CYS A 51 -4.38 -5.40 -4.92
N ARG A 52 -3.06 -5.28 -5.19
CA ARG A 52 -1.98 -6.02 -4.53
C ARG A 52 -1.17 -5.10 -3.61
N ILE A 53 -1.12 -5.41 -2.33
CA ILE A 53 -0.38 -4.64 -1.32
C ILE A 53 0.78 -5.47 -0.77
N MET A 54 1.98 -4.90 -0.76
CA MET A 54 3.20 -5.53 -0.26
C MET A 54 3.88 -4.62 0.76
N LEU A 55 4.43 -5.19 1.83
CA LEU A 55 5.26 -4.46 2.79
C LEU A 55 6.69 -4.99 2.68
N HIS A 56 7.68 -4.10 2.66
CA HIS A 56 9.09 -4.49 2.69
C HIS A 56 9.91 -3.38 3.35
N ASN A 57 10.66 -3.70 4.41
CA ASN A 57 11.54 -2.76 5.13
C ASN A 57 10.84 -1.42 5.48
N SER A 58 9.64 -1.48 6.05
CA SER A 58 8.81 -0.30 6.40
C SER A 58 8.26 0.50 5.22
N ILE A 59 8.44 0.04 3.98
CA ILE A 59 7.86 0.63 2.78
C ILE A 59 6.64 -0.17 2.37
N LEU A 60 5.53 0.54 2.18
CA LEU A 60 4.27 -0.02 1.72
C LEU A 60 4.11 0.20 0.23
N VAL A 61 3.98 -0.89 -0.52
CA VAL A 61 3.89 -0.90 -1.96
C VAL A 61 2.48 -1.33 -2.38
N ILE A 62 1.85 -0.57 -3.26
CA ILE A 62 0.51 -0.82 -3.77
C ILE A 62 0.60 -0.93 -5.29
N ASP A 63 0.09 -2.04 -5.82
CA ASP A 63 0.06 -2.33 -7.25
C ASP A 63 -1.38 -2.61 -7.73
N SER A 64 -1.63 -2.27 -9.00
CA SER A 64 -2.93 -2.42 -9.66
C SER A 64 -4.05 -1.68 -8.95
N LEU A 65 -3.79 -0.45 -8.49
CA LEU A 65 -4.80 0.40 -7.88
C LEU A 65 -5.63 1.09 -8.98
N SER A 66 -6.95 0.95 -8.97
CA SER A 66 -7.79 1.58 -9.99
C SER A 66 -7.77 3.12 -9.86
N PRO A 67 -8.09 3.90 -10.91
CA PRO A 67 -8.16 5.37 -10.81
C PRO A 67 -9.24 5.87 -9.85
N PHE A 68 -10.25 5.05 -9.57
CA PHE A 68 -11.26 5.35 -8.57
C PHE A 68 -10.70 5.18 -7.16
N ASP A 69 -10.06 4.04 -6.89
CA ASP A 69 -9.47 3.76 -5.58
C ASP A 69 -8.27 4.65 -5.28
N TYR A 70 -7.47 4.99 -6.30
CA TYR A 70 -6.38 5.95 -6.19
C TYR A 70 -6.86 7.27 -5.59
N ARG A 71 -7.97 7.83 -6.09
CA ARG A 71 -8.54 9.07 -5.56
C ARG A 71 -8.95 8.95 -4.10
N GLN A 72 -9.50 7.80 -3.71
CA GLN A 72 -9.87 7.53 -2.32
C GLN A 72 -8.65 7.45 -1.41
N VAL A 73 -7.60 6.73 -1.85
CA VAL A 73 -6.34 6.59 -1.11
C VAL A 73 -5.68 7.97 -0.93
N ILE A 74 -5.56 8.77 -1.99
CA ILE A 74 -4.98 10.13 -1.93
C ILE A 74 -5.73 11.03 -0.94
N ALA A 75 -7.06 10.94 -0.90
CA ALA A 75 -7.87 11.74 0.03
C ALA A 75 -7.68 11.36 1.50
N ARG A 76 -7.31 10.10 1.79
CA ARG A 76 -7.16 9.57 3.15
C ARG A 76 -5.73 9.60 3.68
N ILE A 77 -4.74 9.57 2.79
CA ILE A 77 -3.31 9.58 3.15
C ILE A 77 -2.94 10.71 4.13
N PRO A 78 -3.41 11.98 3.97
CA PRO A 78 -3.09 13.05 4.90
C PRO A 78 -3.51 12.80 6.35
N PHE A 79 -4.48 11.91 6.56
CA PHE A 79 -5.01 11.52 7.87
C PHE A 79 -4.45 10.18 8.37
N SER A 80 -3.47 9.62 7.66
CA SER A 80 -2.83 8.35 8.00
C SER A 80 -1.39 8.55 8.45
N ILE A 81 -0.81 7.49 9.01
CA ILE A 81 0.61 7.42 9.33
C ILE A 81 1.52 7.21 8.10
N TYR A 82 0.96 7.17 6.90
CA TYR A 82 1.71 6.98 5.66
C TYR A 82 1.88 8.30 4.89
N PHE A 83 2.82 8.34 3.96
CA PHE A 83 2.98 9.43 2.99
C PHE A 83 3.36 8.88 1.63
N ILE A 84 3.09 9.64 0.56
CA ILE A 84 3.38 9.21 -0.81
C ILE A 84 4.85 9.51 -1.09
N GLU A 85 5.63 8.46 -1.30
CA GLU A 85 7.00 8.58 -1.83
C GLU A 85 6.99 8.62 -3.35
N PHE A 86 6.15 7.80 -3.97
CA PHE A 86 6.09 7.67 -5.42
C PHE A 86 4.70 7.22 -5.88
N SER A 87 4.25 7.72 -7.02
CA SER A 87 3.11 7.17 -7.75
C SER A 87 3.28 7.30 -9.25
N GLU A 88 2.85 6.28 -9.98
CA GLU A 88 2.90 6.22 -11.45
C GLU A 88 1.65 5.55 -12.00
N PHE A 89 1.07 6.14 -13.05
CA PHE A 89 -0.03 5.55 -13.80
C PHE A 89 0.53 4.68 -14.94
N TYR A 90 0.12 3.42 -15.01
CA TYR A 90 0.62 2.44 -15.97
C TYR A 90 -0.51 1.63 -16.62
N ASN A 91 -0.18 0.98 -17.76
CA ASN A 91 -1.08 0.14 -18.55
C ASN A 91 -2.43 0.80 -18.89
N GLY A 92 -2.51 2.13 -18.91
CA GLY A 92 -3.73 2.87 -19.25
C GLY A 92 -4.90 2.70 -18.28
N GLY A 93 -4.70 2.11 -17.10
CA GLY A 93 -5.82 1.80 -16.20
C GLY A 93 -5.47 1.57 -14.74
N TRP A 94 -4.19 1.64 -14.35
CA TRP A 94 -3.77 1.25 -13.01
C TRP A 94 -2.70 2.19 -12.46
N TYR A 95 -2.70 2.37 -11.14
CA TYR A 95 -1.65 3.06 -10.43
C TYR A 95 -0.75 2.06 -9.72
N TYR A 96 0.54 2.34 -9.80
CA TYR A 96 1.56 1.84 -8.92
C TYR A 96 1.91 2.93 -7.90
N MET A 97 2.02 2.58 -6.62
CA MET A 97 2.27 3.53 -5.55
C MET A 97 3.22 2.97 -4.51
N VAL A 98 4.12 3.82 -4.02
CA VAL A 98 5.01 3.55 -2.90
C VAL A 98 4.68 4.54 -1.80
N LEU A 99 4.37 4.02 -0.63
CA LEU A 99 4.06 4.76 0.56
C LEU A 99 5.16 4.54 1.61
N GLY A 100 5.74 5.65 2.05
CA GLY A 100 6.63 5.67 3.20
C GLY A 100 5.85 5.70 4.51
N TYR A 101 6.49 5.27 5.58
CA TYR A 101 5.94 5.27 6.93
C TYR A 101 6.42 6.50 7.71
N ARG A 102 5.50 7.27 8.30
CA ARG A 102 5.84 8.35 9.23
C ARG A 102 6.09 7.69 10.58
N ASP A 103 7.35 7.63 10.99
CA ASP A 103 7.66 7.16 12.33
C ASP A 103 7.13 8.19 13.35
N LEU A 104 6.00 7.87 13.97
CA LEU A 104 5.40 8.68 15.04
C LEU A 104 5.97 8.28 16.40
N SER A 105 7.11 7.58 16.45
CA SER A 105 7.84 7.38 17.69
C SER A 105 7.96 8.73 18.40
N PRO A 106 7.38 8.91 19.60
CA PRO A 106 7.53 10.16 20.31
C PRO A 106 9.02 10.37 20.49
N PHE A 107 9.53 11.51 20.04
CA PHE A 107 10.90 11.94 20.32
C PHE A 107 11.14 11.69 21.81
N THR A 108 11.93 10.67 22.12
CA THR A 108 12.47 10.49 23.45
C THR A 108 13.58 11.52 23.52
N PHE A 109 13.21 12.74 23.92
CA PHE A 109 14.19 13.71 24.37
C PHE A 109 14.83 13.08 25.62
N VAL A 110 16.01 12.50 25.43
CA VAL A 110 16.93 12.13 26.53
C VAL A 110 17.78 13.35 26.82
#